data_AF-A0A6I2LZL9-F1
#
_entry.id   AF-A0A6I2LZL9-F1
#
_cell.length_a   1.000
_cell.length_b   1.000
_cell.length_c   1.000
_cell.angle_alpha   90.00
_cell.angle_beta   90.00
_cell.angle_gamma   90.00
#
_symmetry.space_group_name_H-M   'P 1'
#
loop_
_entity.id
_entity.type
_entity.pdbx_description
1 polymer ?
#
loop_
_entity_poly.entity_id
_entity_poly.type
_entity_poly.pdbx_seq_one_letter_code
_entity_poly.pdbx_strand_id
1 'polypeptide(L)'
;MGELADRFGGKVNGELIRAADWNGLIDGIEAQLAALGGRVTEEVGGLATRLAAAEATAADLAARLDPLEALNTVLTERQRRLDLSSTRAAFAVGERAEIVARVTDLHGQPLDLTDAGARPWVDFVCVWGSLKPAPGFTSRAGTGGRSVTVQVNDAGEARVLLREEAGETFAEEQELEIDAVLQTTVAGVSVAQSFLNASTPGASEIAPAFSAVTAAYERADTGVMRNYLDAVYLERPSRAFSPITPAFVLNWRDEFATVMAFVKPDDSPGTGDAAMAAGSIRVTFRDWVYPWLVTHYLPVSPPILDRYRAEFTPLILRGFEPAVSGIFETIQSRTRDRGILGTQREMIAAREAMRTLPLTTRPAYLDSVVGAVNGGLTVQQGLLFSQAMAPLMEENTAPARAIGIGAARGEAAAGAVAEAIRGETEATVNAAEGRLLDTVKAENLRLSSELLSDDGPVRRAENIALKAAGEVDTINAQLGQKAGLDLVGQLLNVRGGNG
;
A
#
# COMPACT_ATOMS: atom_id res chain seq x y z
N MET A 1 21.48 -2.71 88.16
CA MET A 1 22.67 -2.52 89.02
C MET A 1 22.54 -1.37 90.02
N GLY A 2 22.14 -0.14 89.63
CA GLY A 2 21.98 0.98 90.58
C GLY A 2 21.03 0.68 91.75
N GLU A 3 19.85 0.13 91.47
CA GLU A 3 18.85 -0.19 92.48
C GLU A 3 19.26 -1.35 93.44
N LEU A 4 20.11 -2.27 92.99
CA LEU A 4 20.69 -3.34 93.84
C LEU A 4 21.80 -2.81 94.74
N ALA A 5 22.63 -1.91 94.21
CA ALA A 5 23.69 -1.23 94.95
C ALA A 5 23.11 -0.29 96.02
N ASP A 6 22.00 0.40 95.73
CA ASP A 6 21.35 1.28 96.70
C ASP A 6 20.64 0.49 97.82
N ARG A 7 20.07 -0.67 97.51
CA ARG A 7 19.30 -1.50 98.46
C ARG A 7 20.17 -2.33 99.41
N PHE A 8 21.37 -2.73 98.98
CA PHE A 8 22.27 -3.59 99.76
C PHE A 8 23.67 -3.01 100.01
N GLY A 9 24.07 -1.95 99.29
CA GLY A 9 25.42 -1.35 99.34
C GLY A 9 25.55 -0.07 100.18
N GLY A 10 24.46 0.44 100.77
CA GLY A 10 24.46 1.64 101.63
C GLY A 10 25.10 1.46 103.02
N LYS A 11 26.15 0.64 103.14
CA LYS A 11 26.82 0.31 104.42
C LYS A 11 28.10 1.14 104.58
N VAL A 12 28.40 1.59 105.81
CA VAL A 12 29.60 2.38 106.13
C VAL A 12 30.79 1.46 106.40
N ASN A 13 32.02 1.88 106.08
CA ASN A 13 33.24 1.10 106.31
C ASN A 13 33.32 0.60 107.77
N GLY A 14 33.38 -0.73 107.94
CA GLY A 14 33.49 -1.41 109.23
C GLY A 14 32.25 -2.19 109.67
N GLU A 15 31.10 -2.05 108.99
CA GLU A 15 29.93 -2.88 109.24
C GLU A 15 30.01 -4.22 108.48
N LEU A 16 29.87 -5.33 109.21
CA LEU A 16 29.80 -6.67 108.62
C LEU A 16 28.48 -6.85 107.84
N ILE A 17 28.60 -7.25 106.57
CA ILE A 17 27.46 -7.62 105.72
C ILE A 17 26.77 -8.82 106.38
N ARG A 18 25.45 -8.71 106.64
CA ARG A 18 24.68 -9.81 107.22
C ARG A 18 24.44 -10.87 106.13
N ALA A 19 24.41 -12.14 106.51
CA ALA A 19 24.16 -13.24 105.57
C ALA A 19 22.87 -13.05 104.74
N ALA A 20 21.84 -12.44 105.32
CA ALA A 20 20.59 -12.10 104.63
C ALA A 20 20.77 -11.04 103.51
N ASP A 21 21.67 -10.06 103.72
CA ASP A 21 21.96 -9.01 102.73
C ASP A 21 22.75 -9.60 101.54
N TRP A 22 23.65 -10.54 101.82
CA TRP A 22 24.41 -11.27 100.79
C TRP A 22 23.52 -12.19 99.96
N ASN A 23 22.63 -12.95 100.61
CA ASN A 23 21.67 -13.82 99.92
C ASN A 23 20.71 -12.99 99.04
N GLY A 24 20.22 -11.85 99.54
CA GLY A 24 19.36 -10.96 98.74
C GLY A 24 20.05 -10.35 97.53
N LEU A 25 21.36 -10.09 97.60
CA LEU A 25 22.15 -9.65 96.45
C LEU A 25 22.34 -10.77 95.43
N ILE A 26 22.63 -11.99 95.88
CA ILE A 26 22.72 -13.18 95.00
C ILE A 26 21.37 -13.41 94.30
N ASP A 27 20.26 -13.44 95.03
CA ASP A 27 18.92 -13.63 94.47
C ASP A 27 18.59 -12.55 93.43
N GLY A 28 18.99 -11.29 93.69
CA GLY A 28 18.81 -10.18 92.76
C GLY A 28 19.66 -10.29 91.49
N ILE A 29 20.90 -10.78 91.61
CA ILE A 29 21.77 -11.07 90.47
C ILE A 29 21.22 -12.24 89.65
N GLU A 30 20.77 -13.32 90.31
CA GLU A 30 20.16 -14.47 89.65
C GLU A 30 18.88 -14.09 88.90
N ALA A 31 18.03 -13.26 89.51
CA ALA A 31 16.84 -12.72 88.86
C ALA A 31 17.18 -11.84 87.64
N GLN A 32 18.21 -10.98 87.73
CA GLN A 32 18.67 -10.19 86.58
C GLN A 32 19.28 -11.07 85.49
N LEU A 33 20.05 -12.11 85.84
CA LEU A 33 20.64 -13.04 84.90
C LEU A 33 19.56 -13.85 84.18
N ALA A 34 18.54 -14.31 84.90
CA ALA A 34 17.38 -15.00 84.34
C ALA A 34 16.57 -14.08 83.41
N ALA A 35 16.34 -12.82 83.81
CA ALA A 35 15.65 -11.84 82.97
C ALA A 35 16.45 -11.49 81.71
N LEU A 36 17.78 -11.36 81.83
CA LEU A 36 18.66 -11.15 80.68
C LEU A 36 18.63 -12.36 79.75
N GLY A 37 18.74 -13.58 80.29
CA GLY A 37 18.63 -14.83 79.52
C GLY A 37 17.29 -14.95 78.78
N GLY A 38 16.20 -14.55 79.42
CA GLY A 38 14.87 -14.45 78.80
C GLY A 38 14.85 -13.47 77.62
N ARG A 39 15.33 -12.23 77.82
CA ARG A 39 15.38 -11.20 76.77
C ARG A 39 16.27 -11.60 75.60
N VAL A 40 17.45 -12.18 75.87
CA VAL A 40 18.34 -12.68 74.82
C VAL A 40 17.66 -13.80 74.02
N THR A 41 16.97 -14.73 74.70
CA THR A 41 16.24 -15.81 74.02
C THR A 41 15.10 -15.29 73.16
N GLU A 42 14.35 -14.31 73.65
CA GLU A 42 13.29 -13.63 72.89
C GLU A 42 13.84 -12.88 71.68
N GLU A 43 14.92 -12.11 71.83
CA GLU A 43 15.54 -11.39 70.71
C GLU A 43 16.12 -12.35 69.67
N VAL A 44 16.80 -13.41 70.09
CA VAL A 44 17.33 -14.45 69.18
C VAL A 44 16.19 -15.15 68.44
N GLY A 45 15.10 -15.50 69.13
CA GLY A 45 13.91 -16.09 68.50
C GLY A 45 13.22 -15.14 67.51
N GLY A 46 13.14 -13.84 67.87
CA GLY A 46 12.62 -12.79 67.00
C GLY A 46 13.48 -12.58 65.74
N LEU A 47 14.80 -12.56 65.89
CA LEU A 47 15.74 -12.48 64.77
C LEU A 47 15.66 -13.71 63.86
N ALA A 48 15.59 -14.92 64.43
CA ALA A 48 15.43 -16.15 63.66
C ALA A 48 14.12 -16.14 62.83
N THR A 49 13.03 -15.65 63.42
CA THR A 49 11.74 -15.50 62.72
C THR A 49 11.82 -14.48 61.58
N ARG A 50 12.47 -13.33 61.82
CA ARG A 50 12.66 -12.30 60.78
C ARG A 50 13.58 -12.78 59.66
N LEU A 51 14.62 -13.55 59.99
CA LEU A 51 15.51 -14.16 59.00
C LEU A 51 14.76 -15.16 58.13
N ALA A 52 14.00 -16.08 58.73
CA ALA A 52 13.18 -17.04 57.99
C ALA A 52 12.15 -16.35 57.07
N ALA A 53 11.52 -15.26 57.53
CA ALA A 53 10.62 -14.46 56.70
C ALA A 53 11.33 -13.75 55.54
N ALA A 54 12.55 -13.24 55.77
CA ALA A 54 13.37 -12.61 54.74
C ALA A 54 13.84 -13.63 53.69
N GLU A 55 14.29 -14.82 54.12
CA GLU A 55 14.67 -15.93 53.24
C GLU A 55 13.49 -16.39 52.39
N ALA A 56 12.30 -16.52 52.98
CA ALA A 56 11.08 -16.84 52.24
C ALA A 56 10.72 -15.77 51.20
N THR A 57 10.88 -14.48 51.54
CA THR A 57 10.63 -13.36 50.61
C THR A 57 11.65 -13.34 49.47
N ALA A 58 12.92 -13.63 49.76
CA ALA A 58 13.98 -13.73 48.75
C ALA A 58 13.73 -14.91 47.79
N ALA A 59 13.30 -16.06 48.30
CA ALA A 59 12.92 -17.21 47.49
C ALA A 59 11.71 -16.91 46.58
N ASP A 60 10.69 -16.22 47.09
CA ASP A 60 9.53 -15.78 46.29
C ASP A 60 9.95 -14.80 45.18
N LEU A 61 10.80 -13.81 45.50
CA LEU A 61 11.32 -12.87 44.50
C LEU A 61 12.14 -13.57 43.41
N ALA A 62 13.01 -14.50 43.78
CA ALA A 62 13.79 -15.29 42.82
C ALA A 62 12.86 -16.11 41.91
N ALA A 63 11.87 -16.80 42.47
CA ALA A 63 10.89 -17.57 41.71
C ALA A 63 10.05 -16.71 40.74
N ARG A 64 9.90 -15.41 41.02
CA ARG A 64 9.21 -14.44 40.14
C ARG A 64 10.11 -13.83 39.06
N LEU A 65 11.43 -13.85 39.27
CA LEU A 65 12.42 -13.32 38.33
C LEU A 65 12.64 -14.29 37.15
N ASP A 66 12.76 -15.60 37.40
CA ASP A 66 13.03 -16.57 36.33
C ASP A 66 12.01 -16.52 35.16
N PRO A 67 10.68 -16.43 35.41
CA PRO A 67 9.70 -16.31 34.33
C PRO A 67 9.80 -14.98 33.58
N LEU A 68 10.20 -13.90 34.25
CA LEU A 68 10.39 -12.59 33.63
C LEU A 68 11.65 -12.58 32.75
N GLU A 69 12.73 -13.22 33.19
CA GLU A 69 13.94 -13.38 32.38
C GLU A 69 13.70 -14.28 31.16
N ALA A 70 12.94 -15.37 31.33
CA ALA A 70 12.52 -16.22 30.22
C ALA A 70 11.63 -15.46 29.23
N LEU A 71 10.65 -14.69 29.73
CA LEU A 71 9.80 -13.86 28.88
C LEU A 71 10.60 -12.78 28.15
N ASN A 72 11.53 -12.12 28.84
CA ASN A 72 12.41 -11.13 28.25
C ASN A 72 13.25 -11.75 27.13
N THR A 73 13.84 -12.92 27.37
CA THR A 73 14.59 -13.67 26.35
C THR A 73 13.74 -13.96 25.12
N VAL A 74 12.53 -14.51 25.30
CA VAL A 74 11.61 -14.79 24.19
C VAL A 74 11.21 -13.50 23.44
N LEU A 75 10.97 -12.40 24.15
CA LEU A 75 10.62 -11.13 23.53
C LEU A 75 11.79 -10.54 22.73
N THR A 76 12.99 -10.51 23.30
CA THR A 76 14.18 -9.96 22.62
C THR A 76 14.61 -10.84 21.45
N GLU A 77 14.47 -12.16 21.55
CA GLU A 77 14.82 -13.10 20.49
C GLU A 77 13.79 -13.17 19.38
N ARG A 78 12.50 -12.94 19.64
CA ARG A 78 11.44 -13.02 18.64
C ARG A 78 11.03 -11.67 18.05
N GLN A 79 10.96 -10.62 18.85
CA GLN A 79 10.53 -9.30 18.38
C GLN A 79 11.68 -8.61 17.65
N ARG A 80 11.32 -7.85 16.62
CA ARG A 80 12.24 -7.08 15.80
C ARG A 80 11.81 -5.63 15.76
N ARG A 81 12.70 -4.78 15.30
CA ARG A 81 12.35 -3.42 14.90
C ARG A 81 12.44 -3.31 13.39
N LEU A 82 11.47 -2.61 12.81
CA LEU A 82 11.40 -2.33 11.39
C LEU A 82 11.38 -0.83 11.15
N ASP A 83 12.40 -0.32 10.47
CA ASP A 83 12.45 1.06 10.01
C ASP A 83 12.24 1.09 8.49
N LEU A 84 11.19 1.79 8.04
CA LEU A 84 10.89 1.98 6.62
C LEU A 84 11.39 3.34 6.14
N SER A 85 11.99 3.36 4.96
CA SER A 85 12.44 4.58 4.30
C SER A 85 12.19 4.52 2.80
N SER A 86 12.18 5.69 2.16
CA SER A 86 12.06 5.86 0.72
C SER A 86 13.14 6.82 0.26
N THR A 87 13.61 6.69 -0.99
CA THR A 87 14.61 7.60 -1.57
C THR A 87 14.15 9.07 -1.57
N ARG A 88 12.83 9.31 -1.72
CA ARG A 88 12.17 10.62 -1.62
C ARG A 88 10.80 10.48 -0.95
N ALA A 89 10.24 11.61 -0.50
CA ALA A 89 8.87 11.65 0.03
C ALA A 89 7.80 11.77 -1.07
N ALA A 90 8.17 12.34 -2.22
CA ALA A 90 7.28 12.58 -3.34
C ALA A 90 7.97 12.23 -4.67
N PHE A 91 7.17 11.70 -5.59
CA PHE A 91 7.55 11.23 -6.91
C PHE A 91 6.54 11.74 -7.94
N ALA A 92 6.95 11.94 -9.18
CA ALA A 92 6.03 12.12 -10.28
C ALA A 92 5.44 10.76 -10.68
N VAL A 93 4.18 10.71 -11.13
CA VAL A 93 3.60 9.51 -11.76
C VAL A 93 4.53 9.04 -12.90
N GLY A 94 4.87 7.76 -12.95
CA GLY A 94 5.83 7.15 -13.87
C GLY A 94 7.23 6.98 -13.28
N GLU A 95 7.56 7.66 -12.18
CA GLU A 95 8.79 7.41 -11.44
C GLU A 95 8.67 6.16 -10.55
N ARG A 96 9.83 5.60 -10.19
CA ARG A 96 9.94 4.44 -9.30
C ARG A 96 10.40 4.88 -7.92
N ALA A 97 9.61 4.56 -6.91
CA ALA A 97 9.95 4.78 -5.51
C ALA A 97 10.58 3.52 -4.92
N GLU A 98 11.88 3.56 -4.63
CA GLU A 98 12.53 2.48 -3.88
C GLU A 98 12.21 2.61 -2.39
N ILE A 99 11.54 1.60 -1.85
CA ILE A 99 11.23 1.47 -0.43
C ILE A 99 12.21 0.48 0.19
N VAL A 100 12.87 0.91 1.26
CA VAL A 100 13.84 0.12 2.01
C VAL A 100 13.26 -0.18 3.39
N ALA A 101 13.13 -1.46 3.70
CA ALA A 101 12.82 -1.97 5.03
C ALA A 101 14.11 -2.43 5.70
N ARG A 102 14.52 -1.74 6.77
CA ARG A 102 15.65 -2.15 7.60
C ARG A 102 15.12 -2.89 8.83
N VAL A 103 15.56 -4.13 9.00
CA VAL A 103 15.21 -5.00 10.11
C VAL A 103 16.39 -5.07 11.09
N THR A 104 16.15 -4.71 12.33
CA THR A 104 17.11 -4.78 13.43
C THR A 104 16.56 -5.61 14.58
N ASP A 105 17.38 -5.87 15.60
CA ASP A 105 16.85 -6.33 16.88
C ASP A 105 15.93 -5.28 17.52
N LEU A 106 15.30 -5.64 18.65
CA LEU A 106 14.40 -4.76 19.39
C LEU A 106 15.09 -3.47 19.89
N HIS A 107 16.42 -3.49 20.06
CA HIS A 107 17.23 -2.38 20.55
C HIS A 107 17.83 -1.52 19.42
N GLY A 108 17.57 -1.85 18.15
CA GLY A 108 18.11 -1.15 16.99
C GLY A 108 19.51 -1.58 16.56
N GLN A 109 20.04 -2.69 17.09
CA GLN A 109 21.33 -3.24 16.69
C GLN A 109 21.21 -4.13 15.43
N PRO A 110 22.24 -4.18 14.59
CA PRO A 110 22.28 -5.09 13.45
C PRO A 110 22.12 -6.55 13.88
N LEU A 111 21.39 -7.32 13.06
CA LEU A 111 21.24 -8.76 13.25
C LEU A 111 22.45 -9.52 12.71
N ASP A 112 22.77 -10.67 13.30
CA ASP A 112 23.68 -11.64 12.68
C ASP A 112 22.93 -12.40 11.58
N LEU A 113 23.24 -12.07 10.32
CA LEU A 113 22.58 -12.59 9.12
C LEU A 113 23.55 -13.35 8.21
N THR A 114 24.61 -13.91 8.82
CA THR A 114 25.61 -14.70 8.10
C THR A 114 25.03 -15.96 7.46
N ASP A 115 24.06 -16.61 8.11
CA ASP A 115 23.29 -17.72 7.54
C ASP A 115 22.12 -17.20 6.69
N ALA A 116 22.17 -17.45 5.38
CA ALA A 116 21.13 -17.07 4.43
C ALA A 116 19.79 -17.79 4.66
N GLY A 117 19.79 -19.01 5.22
CA GLY A 117 18.57 -19.78 5.48
C GLY A 117 17.78 -19.27 6.69
N ALA A 118 18.47 -18.60 7.62
CA ALA A 118 17.88 -18.04 8.83
C ALA A 118 17.46 -16.56 8.67
N ARG A 119 17.67 -15.96 7.49
CA ARG A 119 17.32 -14.55 7.28
C ARG A 119 15.81 -14.38 7.25
N PRO A 120 15.28 -13.38 7.98
CA PRO A 120 13.86 -13.10 7.98
C PRO A 120 13.38 -12.63 6.61
N TRP A 121 12.08 -12.75 6.40
CA TRP A 121 11.39 -12.27 5.21
C TRP A 121 10.53 -11.05 5.55
N VAL A 122 10.31 -10.18 4.57
CA VAL A 122 9.45 -9.01 4.70
C VAL A 122 8.36 -9.06 3.65
N ASP A 123 7.12 -9.10 4.11
CA ASP A 123 5.94 -8.96 3.25
C ASP A 123 5.60 -7.50 3.09
N PHE A 124 5.72 -6.99 1.87
CA PHE A 124 5.27 -5.67 1.50
C PHE A 124 3.85 -5.75 0.93
N VAL A 125 2.99 -4.83 1.34
CA VAL A 125 1.62 -4.69 0.83
C VAL A 125 1.35 -3.21 0.57
N CYS A 126 0.86 -2.87 -0.62
CA CYS A 126 0.45 -1.51 -0.94
C CYS A 126 -1.06 -1.40 -1.11
N VAL A 127 -1.63 -0.30 -0.60
CA VAL A 127 -3.05 0.03 -0.78
C VAL A 127 -3.32 0.56 -2.19
N TRP A 128 -2.36 1.30 -2.73
CA TRP A 128 -2.39 1.88 -4.07
C TRP A 128 -1.01 1.76 -4.69
N GLY A 129 -0.95 1.49 -5.98
CA GLY A 129 0.28 1.25 -6.72
C GLY A 129 0.58 -0.22 -6.99
N SER A 130 1.73 -0.45 -7.61
CA SER A 130 2.29 -1.79 -7.85
C SER A 130 3.68 -1.91 -7.25
N LEU A 131 3.94 -3.04 -6.61
CA LEU A 131 5.21 -3.43 -6.00
C LEU A 131 5.92 -4.46 -6.86
N LYS A 132 7.21 -4.20 -7.12
CA LYS A 132 8.15 -5.19 -7.66
C LYS A 132 9.35 -5.33 -6.72
N PRO A 133 9.99 -6.51 -6.64
CA PRO A 133 11.23 -6.64 -5.89
C PRO A 133 12.33 -5.78 -6.51
N ALA A 134 13.21 -5.21 -5.68
CA ALA A 134 14.40 -4.53 -6.18
C ALA A 134 15.41 -5.55 -6.74
N PRO A 135 16.23 -5.18 -7.76
CA PRO A 135 17.25 -6.07 -8.30
C PRO A 135 18.22 -6.57 -7.21
N GLY A 136 18.60 -7.85 -7.29
CA GLY A 136 19.55 -8.47 -6.36
C GLY A 136 18.94 -9.03 -5.07
N PHE A 137 17.62 -8.96 -4.89
CA PHE A 137 16.93 -9.54 -3.74
C PHE A 137 16.17 -10.82 -4.10
N THR A 138 16.28 -11.84 -3.23
CA THR A 138 15.43 -13.03 -3.30
C THR A 138 14.00 -12.63 -2.94
N SER A 139 13.03 -12.97 -3.79
CA SER A 139 11.65 -12.53 -3.61
C SER A 139 10.62 -13.52 -4.15
N ARG A 140 9.38 -13.34 -3.71
CA ARG A 140 8.19 -14.03 -4.23
C ARG A 140 7.13 -13.01 -4.59
N ALA A 141 6.62 -13.11 -5.81
CA ALA A 141 5.52 -12.27 -6.25
C ALA A 141 4.23 -12.64 -5.50
N GLY A 142 3.53 -11.64 -4.99
CA GLY A 142 2.19 -11.79 -4.48
C GLY A 142 1.13 -11.65 -5.56
N THR A 143 -0.11 -11.40 -5.15
CA THR A 143 -1.25 -11.31 -6.07
C THR A 143 -1.40 -9.90 -6.64
N GLY A 144 -1.55 -9.80 -7.96
CA GLY A 144 -1.93 -8.56 -8.65
C GLY A 144 -0.95 -7.40 -8.50
N GLY A 145 0.32 -7.69 -8.19
CA GLY A 145 1.35 -6.67 -7.99
C GLY A 145 1.13 -5.79 -6.76
N ARG A 146 0.18 -6.09 -5.87
CA ARG A 146 -0.08 -5.31 -4.64
C ARG A 146 0.68 -5.82 -3.43
N SER A 147 1.30 -6.99 -3.54
CA SER A 147 2.17 -7.52 -2.53
C SER A 147 3.38 -8.22 -3.13
N VAL A 148 4.48 -8.18 -2.38
CA VAL A 148 5.70 -8.91 -2.69
C VAL A 148 6.39 -9.26 -1.38
N THR A 149 6.90 -10.48 -1.31
CA THR A 149 7.65 -10.97 -0.17
C THR A 149 9.13 -10.98 -0.53
N VAL A 150 9.98 -10.32 0.26
CA VAL A 150 11.40 -10.15 -0.03
C VAL A 150 12.23 -10.62 1.15
N GLN A 151 13.25 -11.45 0.89
CA GLN A 151 14.17 -11.88 1.93
C GLN A 151 15.15 -10.76 2.28
N VAL A 152 15.41 -10.60 3.57
CA VAL A 152 16.39 -9.65 4.06
C VAL A 152 17.81 -10.07 3.62
N ASN A 153 18.64 -9.10 3.22
CA ASN A 153 20.04 -9.33 2.86
C ASN A 153 20.96 -9.45 4.10
N ASP A 154 22.26 -9.54 3.88
CA ASP A 154 23.28 -9.57 4.94
C ASP A 154 23.38 -8.28 5.76
N ALA A 155 22.97 -7.15 5.19
CA ALA A 155 22.93 -5.85 5.86
C ALA A 155 21.65 -5.60 6.68
N GLY A 156 20.72 -6.55 6.73
CA GLY A 156 19.44 -6.36 7.42
C GLY A 156 18.42 -5.55 6.63
N GLU A 157 18.56 -5.46 5.30
CA GLU A 157 17.65 -4.71 4.44
C GLU A 157 16.82 -5.62 3.53
N ALA A 158 15.57 -5.24 3.27
CA ALA A 158 14.74 -5.75 2.19
C ALA A 158 14.24 -4.57 1.36
N ARG A 159 14.25 -4.69 0.02
CA ARG A 159 13.98 -3.57 -0.88
C ARG A 159 12.96 -3.90 -1.95
N VAL A 160 12.05 -2.95 -2.18
CA VAL A 160 10.99 -3.06 -3.20
C VAL A 160 10.89 -1.75 -3.98
N LEU A 161 10.46 -1.86 -5.22
CA LEU A 161 10.14 -0.75 -6.10
C LEU A 161 8.61 -0.58 -6.11
N LEU A 162 8.15 0.58 -5.66
CA LEU A 162 6.76 1.02 -5.69
C LEU A 162 6.54 1.95 -6.90
N ARG A 163 5.40 1.75 -7.56
CA ARG A 163 4.99 2.50 -8.76
C ARG A 163 3.53 2.86 -8.70
N GLU A 164 3.08 3.78 -9.55
CA GLU A 164 1.65 3.99 -9.72
C GLU A 164 0.93 2.71 -10.16
N GLU A 165 -0.37 2.70 -9.87
CA GLU A 165 -1.28 1.74 -10.43
C GLU A 165 -1.49 2.13 -11.90
N ALA A 166 -0.94 1.30 -12.79
CA ALA A 166 -1.22 1.32 -14.22
C ALA A 166 -1.91 0.00 -14.58
N GLY A 167 -3.02 0.07 -15.33
CA GLY A 167 -3.79 -1.10 -15.78
C GLY A 167 -3.00 -2.04 -16.70
N GLU A 168 -1.87 -1.58 -17.24
CA GLU A 168 -0.94 -2.37 -18.05
C GLU A 168 0.34 -2.66 -17.26
N THR A 169 0.78 -3.93 -17.27
CA THR A 169 2.05 -4.34 -16.66
C THR A 169 3.17 -4.16 -17.67
N PHE A 170 4.06 -3.19 -17.42
CA PHE A 170 5.22 -2.94 -18.29
C PHE A 170 6.39 -3.89 -17.96
N ALA A 171 7.18 -4.21 -18.97
CA ALA A 171 8.47 -4.88 -18.81
C ALA A 171 9.50 -3.91 -18.19
N GLU A 172 10.56 -4.44 -17.58
CA GLU A 172 11.57 -3.63 -16.89
C GLU A 172 12.27 -2.64 -17.83
N GLU A 173 12.54 -3.05 -19.07
CA GLU A 173 13.19 -2.22 -20.08
C GLU A 173 12.30 -1.03 -20.47
N GLN A 174 10.98 -1.25 -20.57
CA GLN A 174 10.00 -0.21 -20.87
C GLN A 174 9.92 0.80 -19.72
N GLU A 175 9.98 0.31 -18.49
CA GLU A 175 9.94 1.14 -17.29
C GLU A 175 11.21 1.98 -17.13
N LEU A 176 12.37 1.43 -17.50
CA LEU A 176 13.61 2.18 -17.57
C LEU A 176 13.54 3.30 -18.62
N GLU A 177 12.87 3.07 -19.74
CA GLU A 177 12.68 4.07 -20.77
C GLU A 177 11.75 5.22 -20.32
N ILE A 178 10.64 4.89 -19.65
CA ILE A 178 9.73 5.88 -19.06
C ILE A 178 10.47 6.74 -18.04
N ASP A 179 11.20 6.10 -17.13
CA ASP A 179 12.01 6.78 -16.12
C ASP A 179 13.10 7.64 -16.77
N ALA A 180 13.75 7.20 -17.85
CA ALA A 180 14.74 7.99 -18.58
C ALA A 180 14.15 9.28 -19.17
N VAL A 181 12.91 9.26 -19.67
CA VAL A 181 12.22 10.49 -20.11
C VAL A 181 11.97 11.42 -18.93
N LEU A 182 11.53 10.89 -17.79
CA LEU A 182 11.28 11.68 -16.57
C LEU A 182 12.56 12.24 -15.94
N GLN A 183 13.69 11.55 -16.09
CA GLN A 183 15.01 12.02 -15.66
C GLN A 183 15.68 12.97 -16.68
N THR A 184 15.11 13.14 -17.87
CA THR A 184 15.66 14.07 -18.87
C THR A 184 15.72 15.48 -18.29
N THR A 185 16.88 16.13 -18.42
CA THR A 185 17.09 17.47 -17.86
C THR A 185 16.57 18.55 -18.80
N VAL A 186 15.71 19.42 -18.29
CA VAL A 186 15.15 20.58 -18.98
C VAL A 186 15.32 21.81 -18.09
N ALA A 187 15.90 22.88 -18.64
CA ALA A 187 16.16 24.11 -17.87
C ALA A 187 16.95 23.90 -16.55
N GLY A 188 17.82 22.89 -16.49
CA GLY A 188 18.71 22.61 -15.36
C GLY A 188 18.16 21.68 -14.27
N VAL A 189 16.93 21.19 -14.40
CA VAL A 189 16.31 20.19 -13.51
C VAL A 189 15.68 19.05 -14.32
N SER A 190 15.45 17.87 -13.72
CA SER A 190 14.75 16.80 -14.43
C SER A 190 13.28 17.14 -14.70
N VAL A 191 12.67 16.51 -15.71
CA VAL A 191 11.24 16.64 -16.02
C VAL A 191 10.39 16.32 -14.78
N ALA A 192 10.67 15.20 -14.11
CA ALA A 192 9.99 14.83 -12.87
C ALA A 192 10.15 15.88 -11.77
N GLN A 193 11.38 16.37 -11.55
CA GLN A 193 11.61 17.37 -10.50
C GLN A 193 10.91 18.71 -10.83
N SER A 194 10.78 19.05 -12.11
CA SER A 194 10.02 20.22 -12.55
C SER A 194 8.55 20.12 -12.14
N PHE A 195 7.94 18.93 -12.29
CA PHE A 195 6.56 18.67 -11.85
C PHE A 195 6.40 18.76 -10.33
N LEU A 196 7.39 18.29 -9.57
CA LEU A 196 7.39 18.34 -8.11
C LEU A 196 7.62 19.75 -7.55
N ASN A 197 8.45 20.56 -8.22
CA ASN A 197 8.79 21.90 -7.76
C ASN A 197 7.72 22.94 -8.12
N ALA A 198 7.00 22.75 -9.22
CA ALA A 198 6.01 23.70 -9.69
C ALA A 198 4.88 23.88 -8.67
N SER A 199 4.56 25.14 -8.34
CA SER A 199 3.50 25.47 -7.38
C SER A 199 2.10 25.13 -7.89
N THR A 200 1.88 25.26 -9.20
CA THR A 200 0.62 24.93 -9.88
C THR A 200 0.90 24.33 -11.25
N PRO A 201 -0.01 23.53 -11.81
CA PRO A 201 0.16 22.97 -13.15
C PRO A 201 0.14 24.00 -14.28
N GLY A 202 -0.39 25.21 -14.04
CA GLY A 202 -0.44 26.30 -15.02
C GLY A 202 0.78 27.22 -15.02
N ALA A 203 1.78 26.97 -14.16
CA ALA A 203 2.97 27.82 -14.07
C ALA A 203 3.82 27.76 -15.35
N SER A 204 4.31 28.89 -15.85
CA SER A 204 5.09 28.93 -17.11
C SER A 204 6.40 28.14 -17.04
N GLU A 205 6.96 27.98 -15.84
CA GLU A 205 8.19 27.23 -15.56
C GLU A 205 8.08 25.73 -15.89
N ILE A 206 6.88 25.15 -15.92
CA ILE A 206 6.66 23.73 -16.23
C ILE A 206 6.48 23.44 -17.72
N ALA A 207 6.22 24.48 -18.53
CA ALA A 207 5.95 24.32 -19.96
C ALA A 207 7.07 23.58 -20.72
N PRO A 208 8.37 23.81 -20.45
CA PRO A 208 9.45 23.04 -21.06
C PRO A 208 9.39 21.54 -20.73
N ALA A 209 9.01 21.18 -19.50
CA ALA A 209 8.88 19.79 -19.08
C ALA A 209 7.70 19.10 -19.79
N PHE A 210 6.55 19.78 -19.92
CA PHE A 210 5.43 19.28 -20.73
C PHE A 210 5.77 19.15 -22.22
N SER A 211 6.56 20.05 -22.77
CA SER A 211 7.03 19.94 -24.16
C SER A 211 7.97 18.74 -24.35
N ALA A 212 8.84 18.45 -23.38
CA ALA A 212 9.71 17.27 -23.42
C ALA A 212 8.91 15.96 -23.41
N VAL A 213 7.89 15.85 -22.55
CA VAL A 213 7.00 14.68 -22.56
C VAL A 213 6.20 14.57 -23.86
N THR A 214 5.70 15.69 -24.37
CA THR A 214 4.98 15.71 -25.66
C THR A 214 5.85 15.18 -26.79
N ALA A 215 7.10 15.63 -26.85
CA ALA A 215 8.06 15.12 -27.83
C ALA A 215 8.29 13.62 -27.64
N ALA A 216 8.41 13.12 -26.39
CA ALA A 216 8.57 11.71 -26.10
C ALA A 216 7.33 10.84 -26.48
N TYR A 217 6.12 11.36 -26.29
CA TYR A 217 4.88 10.68 -26.71
C TYR A 217 4.77 10.58 -28.25
N GLU A 218 5.17 11.64 -28.95
CA GLU A 218 5.07 11.75 -30.42
C GLU A 218 6.27 11.13 -31.17
N ARG A 219 7.23 10.54 -30.45
CA ARG A 219 8.37 9.83 -31.04
C ARG A 219 7.91 8.70 -31.95
N ALA A 220 8.52 8.60 -33.11
CA ALA A 220 8.23 7.55 -34.10
C ALA A 220 9.09 6.29 -33.90
N ASP A 221 10.23 6.44 -33.22
CA ASP A 221 11.23 5.38 -33.02
C ASP A 221 10.91 4.45 -31.83
N THR A 222 10.04 4.89 -30.91
CA THR A 222 9.56 4.10 -29.77
C THR A 222 8.12 4.46 -29.43
N GLY A 223 7.33 3.44 -29.06
CA GLY A 223 5.96 3.59 -28.60
C GLY A 223 5.80 3.51 -27.09
N VAL A 224 6.88 3.34 -26.32
CA VAL A 224 6.77 2.99 -24.88
C VAL A 224 6.09 4.09 -24.07
N MET A 225 6.56 5.34 -24.17
CA MET A 225 5.93 6.48 -23.50
C MET A 225 4.48 6.70 -23.98
N ARG A 226 4.22 6.37 -25.25
CA ARG A 226 2.88 6.49 -25.82
C ARG A 226 1.91 5.48 -25.21
N ASN A 227 2.29 4.21 -25.19
CA ASN A 227 1.51 3.14 -24.59
C ASN A 227 1.29 3.41 -23.10
N TYR A 228 2.32 3.89 -22.40
CA TYR A 228 2.23 4.28 -21.00
C TYR A 228 1.14 5.36 -20.75
N LEU A 229 1.21 6.48 -21.47
CA LEU A 229 0.23 7.57 -21.27
C LEU A 229 -1.17 7.20 -21.75
N ASP A 230 -1.28 6.40 -22.81
CA ASP A 230 -2.57 5.87 -23.28
C ASP A 230 -3.17 4.90 -22.24
N ALA A 231 -2.37 4.05 -21.60
CA ALA A 231 -2.83 3.14 -20.54
C ALA A 231 -3.30 3.91 -19.30
N VAL A 232 -2.53 4.92 -18.85
CA VAL A 232 -2.92 5.80 -17.73
C VAL A 232 -4.23 6.54 -18.05
N TYR A 233 -4.43 6.95 -19.30
CA TYR A 233 -5.66 7.59 -19.75
C TYR A 233 -6.87 6.64 -19.70
N LEU A 234 -6.71 5.40 -20.17
CA LEU A 234 -7.77 4.39 -20.22
C LEU A 234 -8.23 3.90 -18.85
N GLU A 235 -7.32 3.78 -17.90
CA GLU A 235 -7.67 3.34 -16.54
C GLU A 235 -8.55 4.38 -15.82
N ARG A 236 -8.47 5.67 -16.23
CA ARG A 236 -9.12 6.78 -15.53
C ARG A 236 -9.89 7.70 -16.48
N PRO A 237 -10.89 7.18 -17.21
CA PRO A 237 -11.59 7.93 -18.26
C PRO A 237 -12.42 9.09 -17.72
N SER A 238 -12.83 9.03 -16.44
CA SER A 238 -13.51 10.15 -15.75
C SER A 238 -12.64 11.40 -15.62
N ARG A 239 -11.31 11.27 -15.76
CA ARG A 239 -10.39 12.41 -15.83
C ARG A 239 -10.42 13.09 -17.21
N ALA A 240 -10.80 12.38 -18.27
CA ALA A 240 -10.83 12.91 -19.63
C ALA A 240 -12.12 13.69 -19.97
N PHE A 241 -13.22 13.35 -19.31
CA PHE A 241 -14.56 13.84 -19.67
C PHE A 241 -14.98 15.14 -18.98
N SER A 242 -14.07 15.81 -18.27
CA SER A 242 -14.37 17.10 -17.66
C SER A 242 -14.29 18.21 -18.71
N PRO A 243 -15.31 19.08 -18.85
CA PRO A 243 -15.21 20.26 -19.71
C PRO A 243 -13.97 21.07 -19.32
N ILE A 244 -13.21 21.53 -20.32
CA ILE A 244 -11.94 22.27 -20.20
C ILE A 244 -12.06 23.24 -19.02
N THR A 245 -11.49 22.83 -17.89
CA THR A 245 -11.55 23.64 -16.68
C THR A 245 -10.60 24.81 -16.92
N PRO A 246 -11.01 26.06 -16.68
CA PRO A 246 -10.12 27.20 -16.88
C PRO A 246 -8.81 27.01 -16.12
N ALA A 247 -7.68 27.31 -16.77
CA ALA A 247 -6.34 26.99 -16.25
C ALA A 247 -6.05 27.54 -14.83
N PHE A 248 -6.77 28.58 -14.40
CA PHE A 248 -6.64 29.18 -13.06
C PHE A 248 -7.33 28.37 -11.93
N VAL A 249 -8.01 27.26 -12.23
CA VAL A 249 -8.64 26.36 -11.25
C VAL A 249 -7.92 24.99 -11.19
N LEU A 250 -6.86 24.80 -11.99
CA LEU A 250 -6.11 23.54 -12.00
C LEU A 250 -5.20 23.47 -10.78
N ASN A 251 -5.46 22.48 -9.93
CA ASN A 251 -4.61 22.13 -8.79
C ASN A 251 -3.86 20.83 -9.09
N TRP A 252 -2.69 20.68 -8.49
CA TRP A 252 -2.02 19.39 -8.44
C TRP A 252 -2.92 18.37 -7.76
N ARG A 253 -3.00 17.18 -8.35
CA ARG A 253 -3.60 16.02 -7.73
C ARG A 253 -2.48 15.10 -7.29
N ASP A 254 -2.41 14.84 -6.01
CA ASP A 254 -1.45 13.94 -5.42
C ASP A 254 -2.17 12.64 -5.03
N GLU A 255 -1.64 11.51 -5.49
CA GLU A 255 -2.08 10.17 -5.09
C GLU A 255 -1.18 9.68 -3.95
N PHE A 256 -1.77 8.98 -2.98
CA PHE A 256 -1.05 8.52 -1.80
C PHE A 256 -0.95 7.01 -1.79
N ALA A 257 0.29 6.51 -1.90
CA ALA A 257 0.60 5.12 -1.77
C ALA A 257 1.01 4.82 -0.32
N THR A 258 0.18 4.06 0.40
CA THR A 258 0.57 3.52 1.72
C THR A 258 1.14 2.13 1.53
N VAL A 259 2.41 1.95 1.89
CA VAL A 259 3.09 0.65 1.91
C VAL A 259 3.19 0.20 3.36
N MET A 260 2.68 -1.00 3.62
CA MET A 260 2.84 -1.71 4.88
C MET A 260 3.88 -2.81 4.69
N ALA A 261 4.70 -3.03 5.71
CA ALA A 261 5.70 -4.09 5.70
C ALA A 261 5.61 -4.90 6.99
N PHE A 262 5.64 -6.22 6.86
CA PHE A 262 5.53 -7.17 7.96
C PHE A 262 6.72 -8.13 7.95
N VAL A 263 7.47 -8.19 9.05
CA VAL A 263 8.64 -9.07 9.16
C VAL A 263 8.19 -10.45 9.65
N LYS A 264 8.63 -11.50 8.98
CA LYS A 264 8.35 -12.91 9.28
C LYS A 264 9.64 -13.72 9.45
N PRO A 265 9.63 -14.76 10.29
CA PRO A 265 10.81 -15.59 10.52
C PRO A 265 11.15 -16.46 9.30
N ASP A 266 10.13 -16.94 8.58
CA ASP A 266 10.27 -17.78 7.40
C ASP A 266 9.34 -17.34 6.25
N ASP A 267 9.44 -18.05 5.13
CA ASP A 267 8.66 -17.80 3.93
C ASP A 267 7.46 -18.74 3.75
N SER A 268 7.15 -19.57 4.75
CA SER A 268 6.18 -20.63 4.60
C SER A 268 4.75 -20.07 4.78
N PRO A 269 3.85 -20.25 3.80
CA PRO A 269 2.46 -19.83 3.94
C PRO A 269 1.66 -20.72 4.91
N GLY A 270 2.22 -21.87 5.32
CA GLY A 270 1.59 -22.80 6.27
C GLY A 270 1.96 -22.56 7.73
N THR A 271 2.98 -21.72 7.98
CA THR A 271 3.41 -21.31 9.32
C THR A 271 2.67 -20.03 9.66
N GLY A 272 1.56 -20.16 10.37
CA GLY A 272 0.81 -19.03 10.91
C GLY A 272 1.60 -18.33 12.01
N ASP A 273 2.63 -17.58 11.65
CA ASP A 273 3.44 -16.82 12.59
C ASP A 273 2.98 -15.37 12.71
N ALA A 274 2.94 -14.89 13.96
CA ALA A 274 2.76 -13.47 14.23
C ALA A 274 3.95 -12.69 13.66
N ALA A 275 3.67 -11.56 13.01
CA ALA A 275 4.72 -10.68 12.49
C ALA A 275 5.66 -10.26 13.63
N MET A 276 6.96 -10.39 13.41
CA MET A 276 8.01 -10.00 14.37
C MET A 276 8.16 -8.48 14.49
N ALA A 277 7.76 -7.76 13.44
CA ALA A 277 7.66 -6.31 13.41
C ALA A 277 6.70 -5.91 12.28
N ALA A 278 6.08 -4.73 12.42
CA ALA A 278 5.28 -4.13 11.38
C ALA A 278 5.59 -2.64 11.29
N GLY A 279 5.50 -2.10 10.08
CA GLY A 279 5.72 -0.68 9.81
C GLY A 279 4.89 -0.23 8.62
N SER A 280 4.66 1.07 8.52
CA SER A 280 4.08 1.66 7.32
C SER A 280 4.79 2.95 6.92
N ILE A 281 4.84 3.19 5.63
CA ILE A 281 5.32 4.43 5.04
C ILE A 281 4.31 4.90 4.00
N ARG A 282 4.12 6.22 3.93
CA ARG A 282 3.31 6.86 2.90
C ARG A 282 4.22 7.58 1.92
N VAL A 283 4.02 7.30 0.64
CA VAL A 283 4.71 7.96 -0.47
C VAL A 283 3.68 8.67 -1.34
N THR A 284 4.03 9.88 -1.78
CA THR A 284 3.15 10.71 -2.60
C THR A 284 3.55 10.64 -4.07
N PHE A 285 2.58 10.40 -4.95
CA PHE A 285 2.75 10.45 -6.40
C PHE A 285 1.97 11.63 -6.98
N ARG A 286 2.67 12.61 -7.55
CA ARG A 286 2.06 13.77 -8.19
C ARG A 286 1.61 13.45 -9.61
N ASP A 287 0.31 13.61 -9.85
CA ASP A 287 -0.30 13.43 -11.17
C ASP A 287 -0.04 14.65 -12.06
N TRP A 288 0.90 14.48 -12.98
CA TRP A 288 1.19 15.45 -14.02
C TRP A 288 0.54 15.11 -15.37
N VAL A 289 0.08 13.87 -15.55
CA VAL A 289 -0.49 13.39 -16.81
C VAL A 289 -1.79 14.14 -17.10
N TYR A 290 -2.67 14.28 -16.11
CA TYR A 290 -3.93 15.00 -16.31
C TYR A 290 -3.73 16.47 -16.69
N PRO A 291 -2.95 17.29 -15.96
CA PRO A 291 -2.67 18.65 -16.37
C PRO A 291 -1.98 18.77 -17.74
N TRP A 292 -1.03 17.87 -18.05
CA TRP A 292 -0.38 17.83 -19.36
C TRP A 292 -1.41 17.63 -20.48
N LEU A 293 -2.34 16.68 -20.32
CA LEU A 293 -3.41 16.41 -21.28
C LEU A 293 -4.26 17.64 -21.57
N VAL A 294 -4.80 18.27 -20.52
CA VAL A 294 -5.81 19.33 -20.67
C VAL A 294 -5.22 20.69 -21.02
N THR A 295 -3.97 20.98 -20.64
CA THR A 295 -3.36 22.30 -20.84
C THR A 295 -2.36 22.37 -21.98
N HIS A 296 -1.73 21.25 -22.33
CA HIS A 296 -0.59 21.26 -23.25
C HIS A 296 -0.79 20.34 -24.48
N TYR A 297 -1.29 19.13 -24.28
CA TYR A 297 -1.36 18.14 -25.36
C TYR A 297 -2.63 18.26 -26.22
N LEU A 298 -3.82 18.12 -25.60
CA LEU A 298 -5.10 18.12 -26.31
C LEU A 298 -5.50 19.47 -26.91
N PRO A 299 -5.16 20.64 -26.33
CA PRO A 299 -5.42 21.92 -26.98
C PRO A 299 -4.80 21.97 -28.38
N VAL A 300 -5.64 22.25 -29.38
CA VAL A 300 -5.21 22.28 -30.77
C VAL A 300 -4.31 23.49 -31.00
N SER A 301 -3.09 23.24 -31.45
CA SER A 301 -2.16 24.30 -31.80
C SER A 301 -2.43 24.83 -33.22
N PRO A 302 -2.21 26.12 -33.48
CA PRO A 302 -2.39 26.70 -34.82
C PRO A 302 -1.67 25.94 -35.95
N PRO A 303 -0.43 25.45 -35.79
CA PRO A 303 0.27 24.71 -36.85
C PRO A 303 -0.44 23.42 -37.30
N ILE A 304 -1.10 22.70 -36.40
CA ILE A 304 -1.86 21.48 -36.74
C ILE A 304 -3.12 21.88 -37.52
N LEU A 305 -3.80 22.92 -37.03
CA LEU A 305 -5.02 23.45 -37.65
C LEU A 305 -4.77 23.94 -39.08
N ASP A 306 -3.69 24.71 -39.28
CA ASP A 306 -3.34 25.28 -40.58
C ASP A 306 -2.95 24.21 -41.59
N ARG A 307 -2.32 23.11 -41.14
CA ARG A 307 -2.01 21.96 -41.98
C ARG A 307 -3.28 21.27 -42.48
N TYR A 308 -4.24 21.00 -41.60
CA TYR A 308 -5.53 20.44 -42.00
C TYR A 308 -6.32 21.37 -42.92
N ARG A 309 -6.30 22.68 -42.66
CA ARG A 309 -6.94 23.67 -43.54
C ARG A 309 -6.33 23.63 -44.95
N ALA A 310 -5.00 23.54 -45.05
CA ALA A 310 -4.30 23.45 -46.33
C ALA A 310 -4.64 22.17 -47.11
N GLU A 311 -4.84 21.04 -46.41
CA GLU A 311 -5.19 19.75 -47.01
C GLU A 311 -6.68 19.63 -47.37
N PHE A 312 -7.59 20.17 -46.54
CA PHE A 312 -9.04 20.08 -46.76
C PHE A 312 -9.55 21.06 -47.81
N THR A 313 -8.96 22.25 -47.92
CA THR A 313 -9.35 23.27 -48.90
C THR A 313 -9.40 22.72 -50.34
N PRO A 314 -8.34 22.10 -50.90
CA PRO A 314 -8.39 21.58 -52.26
C PRO A 314 -9.35 20.39 -52.42
N LEU A 315 -9.63 19.62 -51.37
CA LEU A 315 -10.58 18.51 -51.41
C LEU A 315 -12.02 19.02 -51.51
N ILE A 316 -12.35 20.04 -50.72
CA ILE A 316 -13.67 20.68 -50.73
C ILE A 316 -13.95 21.33 -52.08
N LEU A 317 -12.96 21.96 -52.70
CA LEU A 317 -13.12 22.59 -54.01
C LEU A 317 -13.35 21.59 -55.16
N ARG A 318 -13.07 20.29 -54.96
CA ARG A 318 -13.29 19.22 -55.97
C ARG A 318 -14.71 18.68 -56.01
N GLY A 319 -15.58 19.10 -55.08
CA GLY A 319 -16.96 18.62 -54.98
C GLY A 319 -17.20 17.73 -53.76
N PHE A 320 -18.47 17.45 -53.51
CA PHE A 320 -18.94 16.86 -52.26
C PHE A 320 -18.38 15.46 -51.95
N GLU A 321 -18.49 14.50 -52.86
CA GLU A 321 -18.02 13.12 -52.64
C GLU A 321 -16.49 13.01 -52.52
N PRO A 322 -15.68 13.65 -53.41
CA PRO A 322 -14.23 13.73 -53.22
C PRO A 322 -13.81 14.43 -51.91
N ALA A 323 -14.58 15.42 -51.45
CA ALA A 323 -14.32 16.11 -50.19
C ALA A 323 -14.49 15.16 -49.01
N VAL A 324 -15.64 14.49 -48.89
CA VAL A 324 -15.92 13.58 -47.77
C VAL A 324 -14.90 12.44 -47.74
N SER A 325 -14.70 11.73 -48.85
CA SER A 325 -13.77 10.60 -48.90
C SER A 325 -12.32 11.03 -48.65
N GLY A 326 -11.86 12.12 -49.30
CA GLY A 326 -10.50 12.60 -49.15
C GLY A 326 -10.19 13.13 -47.73
N ILE A 327 -11.17 13.76 -47.07
CA ILE A 327 -11.02 14.22 -45.68
C ILE A 327 -10.86 13.01 -44.75
N PHE A 328 -11.68 11.98 -44.88
CA PHE A 328 -11.53 10.77 -44.06
C PHE A 328 -10.20 10.06 -44.31
N GLU A 329 -9.74 9.96 -45.55
CA GLU A 329 -8.44 9.37 -45.88
C GLU A 329 -7.27 10.16 -45.29
N THR A 330 -7.36 11.50 -45.35
CA THR A 330 -6.36 12.39 -44.75
C THR A 330 -6.28 12.17 -43.24
N ILE A 331 -7.43 12.17 -42.56
CA ILE A 331 -7.49 11.95 -41.11
C ILE A 331 -6.95 10.55 -40.76
N GLN A 332 -7.40 9.51 -41.46
CA GLN A 332 -6.96 8.13 -41.22
C GLN A 332 -5.45 7.96 -41.42
N SER A 333 -4.88 8.59 -42.44
CA SER A 333 -3.43 8.56 -42.69
C SER A 333 -2.63 9.21 -41.55
N ARG A 334 -3.19 10.21 -40.88
CA ARG A 334 -2.55 10.93 -39.78
C ARG A 334 -2.71 10.23 -38.44
N THR A 335 -3.77 9.46 -38.24
CA THR A 335 -4.08 8.81 -36.95
C THR A 335 -3.47 7.41 -36.81
N ARG A 336 -3.17 6.70 -37.92
CA ARG A 336 -2.76 5.28 -37.91
C ARG A 336 -1.65 4.93 -36.91
N ASP A 337 -0.67 5.81 -36.73
CA ASP A 337 0.50 5.54 -35.87
C ASP A 337 0.62 6.54 -34.71
N ARG A 338 -0.49 7.06 -34.17
CA ARG A 338 -0.47 8.14 -33.15
C ARG A 338 -0.96 7.77 -31.75
N GLY A 339 -1.35 6.52 -31.50
CA GLY A 339 -1.93 6.11 -30.22
C GLY A 339 -3.31 6.73 -29.99
N ILE A 340 -3.89 6.50 -28.82
CA ILE A 340 -5.26 6.91 -28.50
C ILE A 340 -5.34 8.43 -28.36
N LEU A 341 -4.48 9.01 -27.51
CA LEU A 341 -4.49 10.46 -27.26
C LEU A 341 -4.10 11.24 -28.53
N GLY A 342 -3.10 10.77 -29.27
CA GLY A 342 -2.71 11.40 -30.53
C GLY A 342 -3.82 11.32 -31.58
N THR A 343 -4.52 10.19 -31.69
CA THR A 343 -5.69 10.08 -32.56
C THR A 343 -6.80 11.04 -32.18
N GLN A 344 -7.10 11.16 -30.88
CA GLN A 344 -8.08 12.11 -30.38
C GLN A 344 -7.69 13.56 -30.71
N ARG A 345 -6.43 13.93 -30.51
CA ARG A 345 -5.89 15.26 -30.83
C ARG A 345 -6.06 15.60 -32.31
N GLU A 346 -5.68 14.69 -33.20
CA GLU A 346 -5.83 14.84 -34.65
C GLU A 346 -7.31 14.98 -35.06
N MET A 347 -8.20 14.17 -34.48
CA MET A 347 -9.63 14.26 -34.75
C MET A 347 -10.24 15.58 -34.28
N ILE A 348 -9.85 16.09 -33.11
CA ILE A 348 -10.30 17.41 -32.62
C ILE A 348 -9.78 18.51 -33.57
N ALA A 349 -8.51 18.46 -33.95
CA ALA A 349 -7.91 19.43 -34.86
C ALA A 349 -8.57 19.43 -36.24
N ALA A 350 -8.87 18.25 -36.80
CA ALA A 350 -9.59 18.13 -38.06
C ALA A 350 -11.01 18.72 -37.96
N ARG A 351 -11.73 18.46 -36.86
CA ARG A 351 -13.06 18.99 -36.61
C ARG A 351 -13.07 20.52 -36.54
N GLU A 352 -12.08 21.08 -35.83
CA GLU A 352 -11.92 22.53 -35.69
C GLU A 352 -11.45 23.17 -37.00
N ALA A 353 -10.59 22.51 -37.77
CA ALA A 353 -10.16 22.95 -39.09
C ALA A 353 -11.36 23.09 -40.02
N MET A 354 -12.21 22.05 -40.07
CA MET A 354 -13.44 22.05 -40.88
C MET A 354 -14.39 23.21 -40.54
N ARG A 355 -14.53 23.55 -39.25
CA ARG A 355 -15.37 24.68 -38.80
C ARG A 355 -14.79 26.05 -39.17
N THR A 356 -13.47 26.14 -39.25
CA THR A 356 -12.74 27.41 -39.39
C THR A 356 -12.03 27.54 -40.75
N LEU A 357 -12.48 26.78 -41.76
CA LEU A 357 -11.92 26.82 -43.10
C LEU A 357 -12.01 28.23 -43.73
N PRO A 358 -10.89 28.81 -44.18
CA PRO A 358 -10.87 30.13 -44.79
C PRO A 358 -11.23 30.04 -46.28
N LEU A 359 -12.52 29.82 -46.59
CA LEU A 359 -13.01 29.79 -47.97
C LEU A 359 -13.52 31.17 -48.38
N THR A 360 -12.96 31.71 -49.47
CA THR A 360 -13.42 32.96 -50.10
C THR A 360 -14.78 32.81 -50.78
N THR A 361 -15.15 31.60 -51.21
CA THR A 361 -16.48 31.26 -51.72
C THR A 361 -16.90 29.95 -51.08
N ARG A 362 -17.91 30.00 -50.20
CA ARG A 362 -18.41 28.81 -49.49
C ARG A 362 -19.33 28.01 -50.42
N PRO A 363 -19.01 26.75 -50.76
CA PRO A 363 -19.91 25.91 -51.54
C PRO A 363 -21.20 25.61 -50.76
N ALA A 364 -22.34 25.54 -51.46
CA ALA A 364 -23.64 25.28 -50.81
C ALA A 364 -23.72 23.92 -50.09
N TYR A 365 -22.86 22.97 -50.46
CA TYR A 365 -22.78 21.63 -49.85
C TYR A 365 -21.81 21.56 -48.66
N LEU A 366 -21.12 22.65 -48.31
CA LEU A 366 -20.08 22.65 -47.26
C LEU A 366 -20.65 22.24 -45.90
N ASP A 367 -21.81 22.76 -45.51
CA ASP A 367 -22.43 22.44 -44.22
C ASP A 367 -22.81 20.95 -44.13
N SER A 368 -23.22 20.35 -45.26
CA SER A 368 -23.46 18.90 -45.35
C SER A 368 -22.18 18.09 -45.24
N VAL A 369 -21.06 18.54 -45.81
CA VAL A 369 -19.74 17.89 -45.63
C VAL A 369 -19.30 17.96 -44.17
N VAL A 370 -19.42 19.14 -43.56
CA VAL A 370 -19.08 19.35 -42.14
C VAL A 370 -19.95 18.45 -41.25
N GLY A 371 -21.25 18.34 -41.53
CA GLY A 371 -22.16 17.44 -40.81
C GLY A 371 -21.77 15.96 -40.94
N ALA A 372 -21.53 15.48 -42.17
CA ALA A 372 -21.17 14.09 -42.45
C ALA A 372 -19.82 13.70 -41.82
N VAL A 373 -18.80 14.58 -41.94
CA VAL A 373 -17.48 14.36 -41.35
C VAL A 373 -17.56 14.40 -39.83
N ASN A 374 -18.26 15.37 -39.23
CA ASN A 374 -18.40 15.45 -37.77
C ASN A 374 -19.14 14.23 -37.20
N GLY A 375 -20.20 13.76 -37.87
CA GLY A 375 -20.93 12.56 -37.49
C GLY A 375 -20.05 11.31 -37.54
N GLY A 376 -19.33 11.10 -38.66
CA GLY A 376 -18.42 9.96 -38.80
C GLY A 376 -17.24 9.98 -37.83
N LEU A 377 -16.65 11.16 -37.55
CA LEU A 377 -15.61 11.31 -36.53
C LEU A 377 -16.10 11.03 -35.12
N THR A 378 -17.36 11.36 -34.81
CA THR A 378 -17.96 11.05 -33.50
C THR A 378 -18.11 9.54 -33.31
N VAL A 379 -18.54 8.83 -34.36
CA VAL A 379 -18.62 7.36 -34.36
C VAL A 379 -17.23 6.72 -34.26
N GLN A 380 -16.24 7.23 -34.99
CA GLN A 380 -14.86 6.74 -34.88
C GLN A 380 -14.29 6.92 -33.46
N GLN A 381 -14.55 8.06 -32.81
CA GLN A 381 -14.14 8.26 -31.42
C GLN A 381 -14.81 7.28 -30.46
N GLY A 382 -16.11 7.02 -30.64
CA GLY A 382 -16.84 6.02 -29.85
C GLY A 382 -16.26 4.61 -30.04
N LEU A 383 -16.02 4.20 -31.29
CA LEU A 383 -15.45 2.90 -31.61
C LEU A 383 -14.04 2.73 -31.06
N LEU A 384 -13.17 3.74 -31.18
CA LEU A 384 -11.82 3.70 -30.63
C LEU A 384 -11.83 3.52 -29.10
N PHE A 385 -12.73 4.23 -28.41
CA PHE A 385 -12.88 4.07 -26.96
C PHE A 385 -13.40 2.68 -26.59
N SER A 386 -14.40 2.17 -27.32
CA SER A 386 -14.92 0.80 -27.12
C SER A 386 -13.88 -0.28 -27.41
N GLN A 387 -13.07 -0.12 -28.46
CA GLN A 387 -11.97 -1.03 -28.81
C GLN A 387 -10.85 -1.01 -27.77
N ALA A 388 -10.50 0.17 -27.27
CA ALA A 388 -9.49 0.32 -26.23
C ALA A 388 -9.93 -0.34 -24.90
N MET A 389 -11.23 -0.36 -24.60
CA MET A 389 -11.78 -1.02 -23.42
C MET A 389 -12.06 -2.54 -23.65
N ALA A 390 -12.00 -3.03 -24.89
CA ALA A 390 -12.26 -4.42 -25.26
C ALA A 390 -11.31 -4.92 -26.37
N PRO A 391 -10.13 -5.48 -26.05
CA PRO A 391 -9.02 -5.73 -26.98
C PRO A 391 -9.22 -6.80 -28.07
N LEU A 392 -10.46 -7.25 -28.34
CA LEU A 392 -10.79 -8.28 -29.34
C LEU A 392 -11.75 -7.80 -30.45
N MET A 393 -11.99 -6.49 -30.56
CA MET A 393 -12.78 -5.93 -31.67
C MET A 393 -11.86 -5.53 -32.83
N GLU A 394 -12.12 -6.07 -34.02
CA GLU A 394 -11.38 -5.74 -35.25
C GLU A 394 -11.53 -4.24 -35.58
N GLU A 395 -10.45 -3.59 -36.01
CA GLU A 395 -10.42 -2.17 -36.36
C GLU A 395 -11.20 -1.92 -37.67
N ASN A 396 -12.53 -1.90 -37.61
CA ASN A 396 -13.36 -1.71 -38.79
C ASN A 396 -13.77 -0.25 -38.95
N THR A 397 -13.10 0.46 -39.87
CA THR A 397 -13.42 1.86 -40.24
C THR A 397 -14.48 1.97 -41.35
N ALA A 398 -14.87 0.83 -41.94
CA ALA A 398 -15.91 0.76 -42.98
C ALA A 398 -17.28 1.29 -42.52
N PRO A 399 -17.76 1.04 -41.28
CA PRO A 399 -19.04 1.57 -40.80
C PRO A 399 -19.05 3.10 -40.71
N ALA A 400 -17.98 3.72 -40.21
CA ALA A 400 -17.87 5.18 -40.13
C ALA A 400 -17.81 5.85 -41.53
N ARG A 401 -17.09 5.23 -42.47
CA ARG A 401 -17.03 5.67 -43.88
C ARG A 401 -18.40 5.49 -44.57
N ALA A 402 -19.10 4.40 -44.28
CA ALA A 402 -20.45 4.15 -44.78
C ALA A 402 -21.50 5.13 -44.19
N ILE A 403 -21.37 5.55 -42.93
CA ILE A 403 -22.19 6.61 -42.33
C ILE A 403 -21.94 7.96 -43.00
N GLY A 404 -20.69 8.33 -43.22
CA GLY A 404 -20.35 9.58 -43.91
C GLY A 404 -20.92 9.63 -45.34
N ILE A 405 -20.86 8.51 -46.06
CA ILE A 405 -21.43 8.35 -47.41
C ILE A 405 -22.97 8.20 -47.37
N GLY A 406 -23.54 7.64 -46.30
CA GLY A 406 -24.99 7.50 -46.09
C GLY A 406 -25.69 8.81 -45.72
N ALA A 407 -25.09 9.60 -44.83
CA ALA A 407 -25.45 11.00 -44.51
C ALA A 407 -25.52 11.89 -45.76
N ALA A 408 -24.61 11.62 -46.70
CA ALA A 408 -24.49 12.26 -47.99
C ALA A 408 -25.61 11.92 -49.00
N ARG A 409 -26.28 10.76 -48.86
CA ARG A 409 -27.31 10.28 -49.80
C ARG A 409 -28.75 10.55 -49.36
N GLY A 410 -28.96 11.20 -48.21
CA GLY A 410 -30.26 11.62 -47.68
C GLY A 410 -30.52 11.14 -46.25
N GLU A 411 -31.20 11.98 -45.47
CA GLU A 411 -31.51 11.82 -44.04
C GLU A 411 -32.05 10.43 -43.65
N ALA A 412 -32.84 9.80 -44.51
CA ALA A 412 -33.45 8.49 -44.25
C ALA A 412 -32.45 7.31 -44.33
N ALA A 413 -31.47 7.36 -45.24
CA ALA A 413 -30.43 6.33 -45.34
C ALA A 413 -29.37 6.49 -44.24
N ALA A 414 -29.06 7.74 -43.88
CA ALA A 414 -28.20 8.08 -42.76
C ALA A 414 -28.79 7.67 -41.41
N GLY A 415 -30.08 7.93 -41.21
CA GLY A 415 -30.84 7.50 -40.05
C GLY A 415 -30.86 5.98 -39.93
N ALA A 416 -31.23 5.27 -41.00
CA ALA A 416 -31.27 3.80 -40.99
C ALA A 416 -29.90 3.14 -40.72
N VAL A 417 -28.82 3.69 -41.28
CA VAL A 417 -27.45 3.16 -41.04
C VAL A 417 -26.95 3.55 -39.65
N ALA A 418 -27.18 4.79 -39.19
CA ALA A 418 -26.83 5.21 -37.84
C ALA A 418 -27.63 4.46 -36.77
N GLU A 419 -28.88 4.10 -37.04
CA GLU A 419 -29.76 3.36 -36.15
C GLU A 419 -29.46 1.85 -36.17
N ALA A 420 -29.07 1.29 -37.31
CA ALA A 420 -28.50 -0.06 -37.40
C ALA A 420 -27.17 -0.16 -36.64
N ILE A 421 -26.28 0.82 -36.77
CA ILE A 421 -25.00 0.83 -36.07
C ILE A 421 -25.17 1.20 -34.60
N ARG A 422 -26.10 2.09 -34.23
CA ARG A 422 -26.44 2.35 -32.82
C ARG A 422 -27.04 1.09 -32.20
N GLY A 423 -27.87 0.36 -32.92
CA GLY A 423 -28.35 -0.97 -32.52
C GLY A 423 -27.24 -2.00 -32.42
N GLU A 424 -26.27 -2.01 -33.33
CA GLU A 424 -25.10 -2.91 -33.28
C GLU A 424 -24.11 -2.52 -32.17
N THR A 425 -23.95 -1.22 -31.92
CA THR A 425 -23.13 -0.64 -30.84
C THR A 425 -23.79 -0.90 -29.49
N GLU A 426 -25.10 -0.70 -29.36
CA GLU A 426 -25.87 -1.08 -28.17
C GLU A 426 -25.83 -2.60 -27.98
N ALA A 427 -25.96 -3.40 -29.04
CA ALA A 427 -25.83 -4.84 -28.94
C ALA A 427 -24.43 -5.28 -28.51
N THR A 428 -23.37 -4.65 -29.03
CA THR A 428 -21.97 -4.96 -28.65
C THR A 428 -21.61 -4.42 -27.27
N VAL A 429 -22.10 -3.24 -26.88
CA VAL A 429 -21.98 -2.70 -25.52
C VAL A 429 -22.74 -3.57 -24.54
N ASN A 430 -23.99 -3.95 -24.83
CA ASN A 430 -24.76 -4.88 -23.99
C ASN A 430 -24.09 -6.27 -23.94
N ALA A 431 -23.47 -6.73 -25.02
CA ALA A 431 -22.70 -7.98 -25.03
C ALA A 431 -21.35 -7.87 -24.30
N ALA A 432 -20.72 -6.69 -24.29
CA ALA A 432 -19.50 -6.42 -23.53
C ALA A 432 -19.81 -6.26 -22.04
N GLU A 433 -20.88 -5.54 -21.70
CA GLU A 433 -21.42 -5.41 -20.35
C GLU A 433 -21.91 -6.76 -19.82
N GLY A 434 -22.58 -7.56 -20.65
CA GLY A 434 -22.93 -8.94 -20.34
C GLY A 434 -21.69 -9.80 -20.08
N ARG A 435 -20.66 -9.75 -20.96
CA ARG A 435 -19.39 -10.46 -20.75
C ARG A 435 -18.65 -9.99 -19.50
N LEU A 436 -18.62 -8.68 -19.21
CA LEU A 436 -18.03 -8.12 -18.01
C LEU A 436 -18.79 -8.56 -16.76
N LEU A 437 -20.12 -8.49 -16.77
CA LEU A 437 -20.96 -8.95 -15.67
C LEU A 437 -20.81 -10.47 -15.46
N ASP A 438 -20.71 -11.25 -16.53
CA ASP A 438 -20.48 -12.69 -16.45
C ASP A 438 -19.07 -13.01 -15.98
N THR A 439 -18.06 -12.24 -16.38
CA THR A 439 -16.68 -12.37 -15.89
C THR A 439 -16.60 -11.98 -14.42
N VAL A 440 -17.21 -10.87 -14.01
CA VAL A 440 -17.27 -10.43 -12.60
C VAL A 440 -18.10 -11.40 -11.75
N LYS A 441 -19.18 -11.97 -12.29
CA LYS A 441 -19.94 -13.04 -11.62
C LYS A 441 -19.12 -14.31 -11.51
N ALA A 442 -18.39 -14.70 -12.56
CA ALA A 442 -17.52 -15.86 -12.56
C ALA A 442 -16.35 -15.68 -11.59
N GLU A 443 -15.73 -14.50 -11.54
CA GLU A 443 -14.70 -14.15 -10.58
C GLU A 443 -15.24 -14.08 -9.16
N ASN A 444 -16.41 -13.48 -8.93
CA ASN A 444 -17.05 -13.49 -7.61
C ASN A 444 -17.44 -14.91 -7.18
N LEU A 445 -17.93 -15.76 -8.08
CA LEU A 445 -18.23 -17.17 -7.80
C LEU A 445 -16.95 -17.96 -7.55
N ARG A 446 -15.88 -17.70 -8.30
CA ARG A 446 -14.56 -18.33 -8.11
C ARG A 446 -13.96 -17.90 -6.78
N LEU A 447 -13.98 -16.61 -6.46
CA LEU A 447 -13.51 -16.07 -5.19
C LEU A 447 -14.35 -16.60 -4.03
N SER A 448 -15.67 -16.59 -4.14
CA SER A 448 -16.58 -17.16 -3.13
C SER A 448 -16.34 -18.66 -2.94
N SER A 449 -16.18 -19.42 -4.03
CA SER A 449 -15.85 -20.85 -4.00
C SER A 449 -14.45 -21.10 -3.43
N GLU A 450 -13.45 -20.26 -3.71
CA GLU A 450 -12.10 -20.37 -3.15
C GLU A 450 -12.12 -20.04 -1.64
N LEU A 451 -12.86 -19.01 -1.24
CA LEU A 451 -13.02 -18.59 0.15
C LEU A 451 -13.75 -19.65 0.99
N LEU A 452 -14.80 -20.27 0.42
CA LEU A 452 -15.71 -21.22 1.08
C LEU A 452 -15.39 -22.69 0.79
N SER A 453 -14.41 -22.99 -0.05
CA SER A 453 -13.95 -24.37 -0.28
C SER A 453 -13.55 -25.03 1.05
N ASP A 454 -13.59 -26.35 1.12
CA ASP A 454 -13.22 -27.08 2.35
C ASP A 454 -11.79 -26.78 2.81
N ASP A 455 -10.89 -26.41 1.88
CA ASP A 455 -9.52 -25.92 2.13
C ASP A 455 -9.39 -24.38 2.07
N GLY A 456 -10.50 -23.66 1.97
CA GLY A 456 -10.56 -22.21 1.85
C GLY A 456 -10.12 -21.50 3.13
N PRO A 457 -9.64 -20.24 3.05
CA PRO A 457 -9.21 -19.48 4.22
C PRO A 457 -10.32 -19.31 5.28
N VAL A 458 -11.60 -19.23 4.88
CA VAL A 458 -12.72 -19.11 5.84
C VAL A 458 -12.96 -20.42 6.59
N ARG A 459 -13.06 -21.56 5.89
CA ARG A 459 -13.20 -22.89 6.52
C ARG A 459 -11.97 -23.25 7.36
N ARG A 460 -10.76 -22.86 6.94
CA ARG A 460 -9.54 -23.00 7.75
C ARG A 460 -9.61 -22.18 9.03
N ALA A 461 -10.03 -20.91 8.95
CA ALA A 461 -10.21 -20.08 10.14
C ALA A 461 -11.27 -20.64 11.09
N GLU A 462 -12.38 -21.16 10.57
CA GLU A 462 -13.44 -21.82 11.34
C GLU A 462 -12.93 -23.10 12.03
N ASN A 463 -12.21 -23.97 11.31
CA ASN A 463 -11.62 -25.17 11.88
C ASN A 463 -10.56 -24.86 12.95
N ILE A 464 -9.75 -23.81 12.74
CA ILE A 464 -8.79 -23.34 13.75
C ILE A 464 -9.53 -22.81 14.98
N ALA A 465 -10.60 -22.04 14.80
CA ALA A 465 -11.40 -21.51 15.91
C ALA A 465 -12.10 -22.63 16.69
N LEU A 466 -12.66 -23.64 16.01
CA LEU A 466 -13.26 -24.82 16.64
C LEU A 466 -12.22 -25.65 17.41
N LYS A 467 -11.02 -25.82 16.84
CA LYS A 467 -9.92 -26.51 17.51
C LYS A 467 -9.46 -25.74 18.76
N ALA A 468 -9.28 -24.42 18.65
CA ALA A 468 -8.92 -23.56 19.77
C ALA A 468 -9.99 -23.58 20.87
N ALA A 469 -11.27 -23.57 20.51
CA ALA A 469 -12.37 -23.73 21.46
C ALA A 469 -12.31 -25.07 22.20
N GLY A 470 -12.06 -26.18 21.48
CA GLY A 470 -11.89 -27.50 22.08
C GLY A 470 -10.66 -27.61 23.00
N GLU A 471 -9.55 -26.95 22.64
CA GLU A 471 -8.35 -26.87 23.49
C GLU A 471 -8.62 -26.06 24.76
N VAL A 472 -9.34 -24.93 24.66
CA VAL A 472 -9.76 -24.13 25.82
C VAL A 472 -10.69 -24.92 26.74
N ASP A 473 -11.66 -25.66 26.20
CA ASP A 473 -12.54 -26.52 27.00
C ASP A 473 -11.76 -27.62 27.72
N THR A 474 -10.75 -28.20 27.05
CA THR A 474 -9.87 -29.21 27.65
C THR A 474 -9.02 -28.61 28.78
N ILE A 475 -8.44 -27.42 28.57
CA ILE A 475 -7.67 -26.70 29.58
C ILE A 475 -8.57 -26.32 30.77
N ASN A 476 -9.78 -25.83 30.52
CA ASN A 476 -10.75 -25.52 31.58
C ASN A 476 -11.15 -26.76 32.39
N ALA A 477 -11.35 -27.90 31.73
CA ALA A 477 -11.63 -29.17 32.41
C ALA A 477 -10.44 -29.62 33.29
N GLN A 478 -9.21 -29.49 32.79
CA GLN A 478 -7.99 -29.83 33.54
C GLN A 478 -7.77 -28.88 34.73
N LEU A 479 -7.98 -27.57 34.55
CA LEU A 479 -7.93 -26.58 35.63
C LEU A 479 -9.00 -26.84 36.69
N GLY A 480 -10.22 -27.18 36.27
CA GLY A 480 -11.30 -27.56 37.18
C GLY A 480 -10.97 -28.81 38.00
N GLN A 481 -10.37 -29.83 37.38
CA GLN A 481 -9.89 -31.03 38.11
C GLN A 481 -8.76 -30.71 39.07
N LYS A 482 -7.81 -29.87 38.68
CA LYS A 482 -6.68 -29.47 39.52
C LYS A 482 -7.12 -28.63 40.72
N ALA A 483 -8.01 -27.67 40.49
CA ALA A 483 -8.63 -26.88 41.56
C ALA A 483 -9.47 -27.76 42.51
N GLY A 484 -10.16 -28.78 41.97
CA GLY A 484 -10.88 -29.77 42.78
C GLY A 484 -9.95 -30.62 43.65
N LEU A 485 -8.80 -31.03 43.12
CA LEU A 485 -7.78 -31.78 43.87
C LEU A 485 -7.07 -30.92 44.93
N ASP A 486 -6.79 -29.65 44.62
CA ASP A 486 -6.24 -28.70 45.60
C ASP A 486 -7.25 -28.40 46.72
N LEU A 487 -8.53 -28.26 46.40
CA LEU A 487 -9.60 -28.09 47.40
C LEU A 487 -9.76 -29.34 48.28
N VAL A 488 -9.66 -30.54 47.70
CA VAL A 488 -9.68 -31.81 48.45
C VAL A 488 -8.43 -31.95 49.32
N GLY A 489 -7.25 -31.55 48.83
CA GLY A 489 -6.02 -31.50 49.61
C GLY A 489 -6.09 -30.52 50.79
N GLN A 490 -6.67 -29.34 50.58
CA GLN A 490 -6.93 -28.37 51.65
C GLN A 490 -7.95 -28.90 52.67
N LEU A 491 -9.04 -29.55 52.23
CA LEU A 491 -10.03 -30.15 53.12
C LEU A 491 -9.47 -31.33 53.92
N LEU A 492 -8.59 -32.14 53.34
CA LEU A 492 -7.91 -33.24 54.04
C LEU A 492 -6.89 -32.71 55.06
N ASN A 493 -6.15 -31.65 54.73
CA ASN A 493 -5.24 -31.00 55.68
C ASN A 493 -5.97 -30.29 56.83
N VAL A 494 -7.14 -29.69 56.57
CA VAL A 494 -7.98 -29.10 57.62
C VAL A 494 -8.60 -30.18 58.53
N ARG A 495 -8.84 -31.39 58.01
CA ARG A 495 -9.41 -32.51 58.80
C ARG A 495 -8.37 -33.36 59.53
N GLY A 496 -7.12 -33.37 59.07
CA GLY A 496 -6.00 -34.07 59.72
C GLY A 496 -5.33 -33.31 60.88
N GLY A 497 -5.71 -32.05 61.11
CA GLY A 497 -5.12 -31.17 62.14
C GLY A 497 -5.76 -31.23 63.53
N ASN A 498 -6.77 -32.08 63.77
CA ASN A 498 -7.33 -32.34 65.09
C ASN A 498 -7.29 -33.84 65.39
N GLY A 499 -6.12 -34.29 65.84
CA GLY A 499 -5.86 -35.60 66.43
C GLY A 499 -4.84 -35.46 67.53
#